data_AF-A0A815HG33-F1
#
_entry.id   AF-A0A815HG33-F1
#
_cell.length_a   1.000
_cell.length_b   1.000
_cell.length_c   1.000
_cell.angle_alpha   90.00
_cell.angle_beta   90.00
_cell.angle_gamma   90.00
#
_symmetry.space_group_name_H-M   'P 1'
#
loop_
_entity.id
_entity.type
_entity.pdbx_description
1 polymer ?
#
loop_
_entity_poly.entity_id
_entity_poly.type
_entity_poly.pdbx_seq_one_letter_code
_entity_poly.pdbx_strand_id
1 'polypeptide(L)'
;MLSIISHNRPVSFHQVLTLLTSSIRYLTSTSSDRKSDGDADYHDRLNTTKKMRLLGLQSSQARQALSIYDDYVNRQKKLPDLRMFAVAINCAMIAEDLAKGREIHQFIEHNFPHLKDNLMLKQQLRYFYIKCNDKLSADKLFQQSSTIKHAQTEIQQKFKTNKS
;
A
#
# COMPACT_ATOMS: atom_id res chain seq x y z
N MET A 1 17.55 35.60 -19.53
CA MET A 1 17.79 34.55 -18.51
C MET A 1 16.62 34.56 -17.53
N LEU A 2 15.64 33.66 -17.69
CA LEU A 2 14.51 33.55 -16.78
C LEU A 2 14.50 32.14 -16.19
N SER A 3 14.90 32.06 -14.92
CA SER A 3 14.90 30.83 -14.13
C SER A 3 13.46 30.40 -13.82
N ILE A 4 13.03 29.27 -14.38
CA ILE A 4 11.77 28.63 -14.00
C ILE A 4 12.02 27.87 -12.69
N ILE A 5 11.72 28.50 -11.56
CA ILE A 5 11.62 27.83 -10.26
C ILE A 5 10.29 27.07 -10.25
N SER A 6 10.36 25.79 -10.62
CA SER A 6 9.26 24.83 -10.45
C SER A 6 8.96 24.68 -8.96
N HIS A 7 7.81 25.20 -8.55
CA HIS A 7 7.31 25.11 -7.18
C HIS A 7 6.89 23.66 -6.89
N ASN A 8 7.81 22.89 -6.30
CA ASN A 8 7.49 21.64 -5.64
C ASN A 8 6.76 21.95 -4.33
N ARG A 9 5.43 22.17 -4.40
CA ARG A 9 4.64 22.43 -3.18
C ARG A 9 4.67 21.19 -2.29
N PRO A 10 5.08 21.30 -1.01
CA PRO A 10 5.03 20.18 -0.09
C PRO A 10 3.57 19.74 0.07
N VAL A 11 3.32 18.44 -0.11
CA VAL A 11 2.03 17.81 0.22
C VAL A 11 1.69 18.22 1.65
N SER A 12 0.56 18.90 1.85
CA SER A 12 0.26 19.50 3.15
C SER A 12 0.06 18.41 4.20
N PHE A 13 0.50 18.66 5.43
CA PHE A 13 0.32 17.73 6.55
C PHE A 13 -1.14 17.27 6.71
N HIS A 14 -2.09 18.15 6.38
CA HIS A 14 -3.52 17.85 6.36
C HIS A 14 -3.90 16.81 5.29
N GLN A 15 -3.30 16.84 4.10
CA GLN A 15 -3.50 15.82 3.06
C GLN A 15 -2.90 14.48 3.51
N VAL A 16 -1.74 14.48 4.16
CA VAL A 16 -1.13 13.28 4.74
C VAL A 16 -2.02 12.70 5.83
N LEU A 17 -2.56 13.53 6.72
CA LEU A 17 -3.44 13.09 7.82
C LEU A 17 -4.81 12.59 7.32
N THR A 18 -5.40 13.26 6.32
CA THR A 18 -6.68 12.83 5.70
C THR A 18 -6.54 11.50 4.95
N LEU A 19 -5.36 11.23 4.39
CA LEU A 19 -5.09 9.98 3.67
C LEU A 19 -4.64 8.85 4.60
N LEU A 20 -3.94 9.16 5.69
CA LEU A 20 -3.70 8.23 6.80
C LEU A 20 -5.02 7.83 7.45
N THR A 21 -5.93 8.76 7.72
CA THR A 21 -7.26 8.43 8.25
C THR A 21 -8.11 7.65 7.25
N SER A 22 -7.94 7.83 5.94
CA SER A 22 -8.59 7.01 4.90
C SER A 22 -7.99 5.60 4.80
N SER A 23 -6.67 5.48 4.93
CA SER A 23 -5.97 4.18 4.99
C SER A 23 -6.32 3.44 6.28
N ILE A 24 -6.36 4.14 7.42
CA ILE A 24 -6.86 3.63 8.71
C ILE A 24 -8.33 3.25 8.59
N ARG A 25 -9.18 4.05 7.92
CA ARG A 25 -10.61 3.75 7.71
C ARG A 25 -10.81 2.49 6.86
N TYR A 26 -10.01 2.28 5.82
CA TYR A 26 -9.99 1.03 5.05
C TYR A 26 -9.40 -0.13 5.87
N LEU A 27 -8.38 0.14 6.68
CA LEU A 27 -7.91 -0.74 7.75
C LEU A 27 -8.89 -0.80 8.94
N THR A 28 -10.13 -0.29 8.85
CA THR A 28 -11.21 -0.61 9.80
C THR A 28 -12.47 -1.18 9.12
N SER A 29 -12.63 -1.02 7.81
CA SER A 29 -13.78 -1.58 7.09
C SER A 29 -13.68 -3.10 7.03
N THR A 30 -14.75 -3.78 7.43
CA THR A 30 -14.95 -5.21 7.22
C THR A 30 -15.72 -5.38 5.91
N SER A 31 -15.03 -5.38 4.76
CA SER A 31 -15.73 -5.73 3.52
C SER A 31 -15.86 -7.25 3.45
N SER A 32 -17.12 -7.68 3.45
CA SER A 32 -17.58 -9.02 3.09
C SER A 32 -17.36 -9.19 1.60
N ASP A 33 -16.25 -9.79 1.17
CA ASP A 33 -16.01 -10.03 -0.26
C ASP A 33 -15.62 -11.49 -0.54
N ARG A 34 -16.51 -12.09 -1.35
CA ARG A 34 -16.50 -13.37 -2.08
C ARG A 34 -16.26 -14.64 -1.27
N LYS A 35 -17.36 -15.36 -1.03
CA LYS A 35 -17.35 -16.80 -0.75
C LYS A 35 -16.72 -17.52 -1.94
N SER A 36 -15.51 -18.03 -1.77
CA SER A 36 -15.02 -19.16 -2.55
C SER A 36 -15.22 -20.42 -1.71
N ASP A 37 -15.78 -21.45 -2.33
CA ASP A 37 -16.16 -22.73 -1.73
C ASP A 37 -15.00 -23.38 -0.95
N GLY A 38 -15.37 -24.02 0.18
CA GLY A 38 -14.52 -24.96 0.93
C GLY A 38 -13.65 -24.37 2.04
N ASP A 39 -13.72 -25.01 3.21
CA ASP A 39 -12.56 -25.38 4.03
C ASP A 39 -11.91 -24.32 4.97
N ALA A 40 -11.39 -24.83 6.09
CA ALA A 40 -10.89 -24.08 7.26
C ALA A 40 -9.88 -22.95 6.97
N ASP A 41 -9.28 -22.94 5.78
CA ASP A 41 -8.29 -21.94 5.35
C ASP A 41 -8.87 -20.52 5.23
N TYR A 42 -10.13 -20.36 4.80
CA TYR A 42 -10.77 -19.03 4.73
C TYR A 42 -10.95 -18.40 6.11
N HIS A 43 -11.43 -19.19 7.07
CA HIS A 43 -11.66 -18.73 8.44
C HIS A 43 -10.32 -18.42 9.13
N ASP A 44 -9.31 -19.26 8.93
CA ASP A 44 -7.96 -19.04 9.45
C ASP A 44 -7.33 -17.76 8.89
N ARG A 45 -7.44 -17.52 7.58
CA ARG A 45 -6.99 -16.28 6.94
C ARG A 45 -7.70 -15.06 7.49
N LEU A 46 -9.03 -15.09 7.55
CA LEU A 46 -9.83 -13.98 8.08
C LEU A 46 -9.48 -13.68 9.55
N ASN A 47 -9.31 -14.71 10.37
CA ASN A 47 -8.94 -14.59 11.77
C ASN A 47 -7.51 -14.04 11.92
N THR A 48 -6.57 -14.50 11.09
CA THR A 48 -5.20 -13.99 11.07
C THR A 48 -5.15 -12.52 10.66
N THR A 49 -5.86 -12.13 9.60
CA THR A 49 -5.97 -10.73 9.17
C THR A 49 -6.56 -9.85 10.27
N LYS A 50 -7.62 -10.30 10.95
CA LYS A 50 -8.20 -9.58 12.09
C LYS A 50 -7.21 -9.43 13.24
N LYS A 51 -6.49 -10.50 13.60
CA LYS A 51 -5.49 -10.48 14.66
C LYS A 51 -4.32 -9.54 14.33
N MET A 52 -3.77 -9.63 13.13
CA MET A 52 -2.73 -8.71 12.66
C MET A 52 -3.19 -7.26 12.70
N ARG A 53 -4.43 -6.99 12.29
CA ARG A 53 -5.02 -5.64 12.31
C ARG A 53 -5.12 -5.10 13.73
N LEU A 54 -5.65 -5.88 14.68
CA LEU A 54 -5.76 -5.46 16.08
C LEU A 54 -4.39 -5.10 16.66
N LEU A 55 -3.38 -5.95 16.42
CA LEU A 55 -2.02 -5.71 16.89
C LEU A 55 -1.33 -4.56 16.16
N GLY A 56 -1.57 -4.41 14.84
CA GLY A 56 -0.97 -3.37 14.02
C GLY A 56 -1.51 -1.96 14.28
N LEU A 57 -2.67 -1.84 14.94
CA LEU A 57 -3.20 -0.55 15.42
C LEU A 57 -2.49 -0.07 16.69
N GLN A 58 -1.89 -0.97 17.45
CA GLN A 58 -1.14 -0.66 18.65
C GLN A 58 0.34 -0.51 18.26
N SER A 59 0.86 0.72 18.26
CA SER A 59 2.23 1.01 17.78
C SER A 59 3.32 0.18 18.47
N SER A 60 3.10 -0.18 19.74
CA SER A 60 4.00 -1.05 20.53
C SER A 60 3.97 -2.53 20.11
N GLN A 61 3.02 -2.97 19.30
CA GLN A 61 2.87 -4.35 18.83
C GLN A 61 3.07 -4.53 17.31
N ALA A 62 3.53 -3.51 16.59
CA ALA A 62 3.82 -3.60 15.15
C ALA A 62 4.75 -4.78 14.79
N ARG A 63 5.79 -5.01 15.60
CA ARG A 63 6.71 -6.16 15.40
C ARG A 63 6.02 -7.51 15.61
N GLN A 64 5.06 -7.59 16.52
CA GLN A 64 4.30 -8.82 16.76
C GLN A 64 3.38 -9.13 15.58
N ALA A 65 2.74 -8.12 14.99
CA ALA A 65 1.93 -8.29 13.78
C ALA A 65 2.78 -8.76 12.59
N LEU A 66 4.01 -8.25 12.45
CA LEU A 66 4.97 -8.72 11.44
C LEU A 66 5.40 -10.18 11.69
N SER A 67 5.64 -10.57 12.95
CA SER A 67 5.95 -11.97 13.28
C SER A 67 4.80 -12.91 12.89
N ILE A 68 3.54 -12.49 13.08
CA ILE A 68 2.38 -13.30 12.66
C ILE A 68 2.31 -13.42 11.14
N TYR A 69 2.59 -12.33 10.42
CA TYR A 69 2.69 -12.36 8.96
C TYR A 69 3.76 -13.35 8.49
N ASP A 70 4.95 -13.31 9.11
CA ASP A 70 6.04 -14.20 8.76
C ASP A 70 5.74 -15.65 9.06
N ASP A 71 5.10 -15.94 10.19
CA ASP A 71 4.65 -17.29 10.49
C ASP A 71 3.62 -17.77 9.46
N TYR A 72 2.71 -16.91 9.02
CA TYR A 72 1.69 -17.25 8.03
C TYR A 72 2.29 -17.54 6.64
N VAL A 73 3.21 -16.69 6.17
CA VAL A 73 3.82 -16.82 4.83
C VAL A 73 4.95 -17.84 4.82
N ASN A 74 5.90 -17.72 5.74
CA ASN A 74 7.16 -18.44 5.67
C ASN A 74 7.07 -19.82 6.33
N ARG A 75 6.36 -19.94 7.46
CA ARG A 75 6.24 -21.22 8.17
C ARG A 75 5.05 -22.04 7.70
N GLN A 76 3.87 -21.42 7.60
CA GLN A 76 2.65 -22.10 7.18
C GLN A 76 2.49 -22.19 5.66
N LYS A 77 3.31 -21.48 4.88
CA LYS A 77 3.27 -21.45 3.41
C LYS A 77 1.90 -21.04 2.86
N LYS A 78 1.18 -20.17 3.58
CA LYS A 78 -0.15 -19.69 3.18
C LYS A 78 -0.05 -18.36 2.42
N LEU A 79 -1.03 -18.13 1.55
CA LEU A 79 -1.08 -16.95 0.69
C LEU A 79 -1.78 -15.78 1.39
N PRO A 80 -1.09 -14.65 1.62
CA PRO A 80 -1.73 -13.48 2.21
C PRO A 80 -2.80 -12.88 1.29
N ASP A 81 -3.77 -12.20 1.88
CA ASP A 81 -4.69 -11.34 1.14
C ASP A 81 -4.20 -9.89 1.08
N LEU A 82 -4.88 -9.07 0.27
CA LEU A 82 -4.61 -7.65 0.11
C LEU A 82 -4.55 -6.89 1.45
N ARG A 83 -5.37 -7.27 2.42
CA ARG A 83 -5.45 -6.61 3.74
C ARG A 83 -4.26 -6.99 4.61
N MET A 84 -3.81 -8.23 4.56
CA MET A 84 -2.61 -8.68 5.27
C MET A 84 -1.38 -7.91 4.79
N PHE A 85 -1.20 -7.74 3.47
CA PHE A 85 -0.13 -6.91 2.92
C PHE A 85 -0.21 -5.47 3.40
N ALA A 86 -1.41 -4.89 3.39
CA ALA A 86 -1.61 -3.52 3.86
C ALA A 86 -1.23 -3.36 5.34
N VAL A 87 -1.65 -4.29 6.21
CA VAL A 87 -1.27 -4.28 7.62
C VAL A 87 0.23 -4.48 7.79
N ALA A 88 0.84 -5.44 7.10
CA ALA A 88 2.26 -5.74 7.21
C ALA A 88 3.13 -4.54 6.78
N ILE A 89 2.82 -3.87 5.67
CA ILE A 89 3.52 -2.65 5.25
C ILE A 89 3.35 -1.53 6.28
N ASN A 90 2.14 -1.37 6.85
CA ASN A 90 1.92 -0.37 7.91
C ASN A 90 2.77 -0.66 9.15
N CYS A 91 2.85 -1.92 9.57
CA CYS A 91 3.64 -2.33 10.72
C CYS A 91 5.14 -2.18 10.45
N ALA A 92 5.62 -2.49 9.25
CA ALA A 92 7.01 -2.22 8.85
C ALA A 92 7.32 -0.72 8.87
N MET A 93 6.38 0.12 8.43
CA MET A 93 6.50 1.58 8.51
C MET A 93 6.56 2.07 9.97
N ILE A 94 5.68 1.58 10.86
CA ILE A 94 5.66 1.97 12.28
C ILE A 94 6.94 1.51 12.99
N ALA A 95 7.44 0.32 12.65
CA ALA A 95 8.68 -0.24 13.20
C ALA A 95 9.94 0.37 12.57
N GLU A 96 9.79 1.24 11.56
CA GLU A 96 10.87 1.79 10.73
C GLU A 96 11.79 0.71 10.13
N ASP A 97 11.20 -0.45 9.82
CA ASP A 97 11.90 -1.62 9.29
C ASP A 97 11.89 -1.62 7.76
N LEU A 98 12.84 -0.87 7.20
CA LEU A 98 13.00 -0.72 5.76
C LEU A 98 13.32 -2.05 5.06
N ALA A 99 14.10 -2.93 5.70
CA ALA A 99 14.45 -4.22 5.15
C ALA A 99 13.18 -5.08 5.01
N LYS A 100 12.36 -5.13 6.07
CA LYS A 100 11.15 -5.93 6.07
C LYS A 100 10.11 -5.44 5.06
N GLY A 101 9.88 -4.14 4.97
CA GLY A 101 8.93 -3.63 4.00
C GLY A 101 9.38 -3.81 2.54
N ARG A 102 10.69 -3.83 2.26
CA ARG A 102 11.22 -4.20 0.94
C ARG A 102 10.99 -5.68 0.62
N GLU A 103 11.24 -6.57 1.58
CA GLU A 103 10.97 -8.00 1.43
C GLU A 103 9.49 -8.23 1.08
N ILE A 104 8.57 -7.60 1.81
CA ILE A 104 7.13 -7.70 1.56
C ILE A 104 6.78 -7.11 0.18
N HIS A 105 7.33 -5.94 -0.18
CA HIS A 105 7.09 -5.33 -1.48
C HIS A 105 7.54 -6.23 -2.64
N GLN A 106 8.75 -6.79 -2.56
CA GLN A 106 9.27 -7.72 -3.55
C GLN A 106 8.39 -8.98 -3.60
N PHE A 107 8.00 -9.54 -2.46
CA PHE A 107 7.12 -10.70 -2.43
C PHE A 107 5.79 -10.43 -3.16
N ILE A 108 5.21 -9.24 -2.98
CA ILE A 108 3.99 -8.81 -3.71
C ILE A 108 4.27 -8.72 -5.22
N GLU A 109 5.35 -8.06 -5.64
CA GLU A 109 5.66 -7.89 -7.06
C GLU A 109 5.89 -9.23 -7.79
N HIS A 110 6.53 -10.19 -7.13
CA HIS A 110 6.83 -11.50 -7.72
C HIS A 110 5.64 -12.46 -7.72
N ASN A 111 4.86 -12.52 -6.63
CA ASN A 111 3.82 -13.53 -6.45
C ASN A 111 2.41 -13.01 -6.76
N PHE A 112 2.20 -11.69 -6.72
CA PHE A 112 0.91 -11.05 -6.89
C PHE A 112 0.99 -9.87 -7.87
N PRO A 113 1.41 -10.09 -9.13
CA PRO A 113 1.61 -9.01 -10.10
C PRO A 113 0.32 -8.22 -10.37
N HIS A 114 -0.85 -8.84 -10.24
CA HIS A 114 -2.16 -8.19 -10.34
C HIS A 114 -2.41 -7.12 -9.25
N LEU A 115 -1.67 -7.16 -8.14
CA LEU A 115 -1.75 -6.17 -7.05
C LEU A 115 -0.82 -4.98 -7.24
N LYS A 116 0.10 -5.02 -8.21
CA LYS A 116 1.08 -3.94 -8.46
C LYS A 116 0.43 -2.58 -8.73
N ASP A 117 -0.72 -2.58 -9.40
CA ASP A 117 -1.47 -1.36 -9.73
C ASP A 117 -2.62 -1.08 -8.78
N ASN A 118 -2.76 -1.84 -7.69
CA ASN A 118 -3.72 -1.55 -6.65
C ASN A 118 -3.38 -0.20 -6.00
N LEU A 119 -4.27 0.78 -6.19
CA LEU A 119 -4.06 2.16 -5.76
C LEU A 119 -3.74 2.27 -4.26
N MET A 120 -4.43 1.47 -3.45
CA MET A 120 -4.23 1.46 -2.00
C MET A 120 -2.83 0.95 -1.65
N LEU A 121 -2.41 -0.21 -2.16
CA LEU A 121 -1.07 -0.74 -1.89
C LEU A 121 0.03 0.21 -2.38
N LYS A 122 -0.10 0.75 -3.60
CA LYS A 122 0.86 1.73 -4.15
C LYS A 122 1.00 2.95 -3.25
N GLN A 123 -0.12 3.48 -2.78
CA GLN A 123 -0.12 4.63 -1.89
C GLN A 123 0.54 4.30 -0.55
N GLN A 124 0.23 3.14 0.02
CA GLN A 124 0.78 2.72 1.30
C GLN A 124 2.28 2.43 1.24
N LEU A 125 2.73 1.74 0.19
CA LEU A 125 4.15 1.51 -0.09
C LEU A 125 4.91 2.84 -0.23
N ARG A 126 4.32 3.82 -0.91
CA ARG A 126 4.93 5.16 -1.02
C ARG A 126 5.14 5.80 0.35
N TYR A 127 4.12 5.79 1.21
CA TYR A 127 4.25 6.34 2.57
C TYR A 127 5.31 5.60 3.38
N PHE A 128 5.33 4.26 3.28
CA PHE A 128 6.36 3.43 3.90
C PHE A 128 7.77 3.87 3.48
N TYR A 129 8.04 3.99 2.17
CA TYR A 129 9.36 4.38 1.67
C TYR A 129 9.74 5.82 2.05
N ILE A 130 8.78 6.76 2.05
CA ILE A 130 9.02 8.12 2.54
C ILE A 130 9.39 8.11 4.03
N LYS A 131 8.64 7.37 4.84
CA LYS A 131 8.87 7.28 6.29
C LYS A 131 10.21 6.62 6.63
N CYS A 132 10.59 5.60 5.87
CA CYS A 132 11.87 4.92 6.02
C CYS A 132 13.02 5.61 5.26
N ASN A 133 12.83 6.86 4.84
CA ASN A 133 13.82 7.73 4.19
C ASN A 133 14.41 7.21 2.87
N ASP A 134 13.71 6.32 2.17
CA ASP A 134 14.06 5.84 0.82
C ASP A 134 13.22 6.57 -0.24
N LYS A 135 13.57 7.83 -0.46
CA LYS A 135 12.84 8.74 -1.38
C LYS A 135 12.87 8.26 -2.83
N LEU A 136 13.96 7.63 -3.26
CA LEU A 136 14.10 7.12 -4.64
C LEU A 136 13.06 6.04 -4.93
N SER A 137 12.84 5.11 -4.00
CA SER A 137 11.80 4.08 -4.14
C SER A 137 10.40 4.69 -4.11
N ALA A 138 10.17 5.69 -3.25
CA ALA A 138 8.90 6.42 -3.21
C ALA A 138 8.59 7.16 -4.54
N ASP A 139 9.58 7.80 -5.14
CA ASP A 139 9.44 8.55 -6.40
C ASP A 139 9.18 7.62 -7.58
N LYS A 140 9.83 6.44 -7.63
CA LYS A 140 9.54 5.41 -8.63
C LYS A 140 8.07 4.98 -8.60
N LEU A 141 7.52 4.76 -7.41
CA LEU A 141 6.09 4.44 -7.22
C LEU A 141 5.17 5.60 -7.64
N PHE A 142 5.63 6.86 -7.55
CA PHE A 142 4.88 8.02 -8.02
C PHE A 142 4.87 8.13 -9.54
N GLN A 143 6.02 7.97 -10.18
CA GLN A 143 6.16 8.04 -11.64
C GLN A 143 5.33 6.96 -12.35
N GLN A 144 5.31 5.74 -11.80
CA GLN A 144 4.43 4.67 -12.29
C GLN A 144 2.93 4.98 -12.18
N SER A 145 2.52 5.91 -11.30
CA SER A 145 1.12 6.33 -11.14
C SER A 145 0.73 7.53 -12.02
N SER A 146 1.70 8.37 -12.42
CA SER A 146 1.48 9.55 -13.26
C SER A 146 1.35 9.23 -14.76
N THR A 147 1.81 8.07 -15.22
CA THR A 147 1.63 7.63 -16.62
C THR A 147 0.14 7.58 -17.01
N ILE A 148 -0.76 7.26 -16.07
CA ILE A 148 -2.21 7.28 -16.29
C ILE A 148 -2.76 8.71 -16.42
N LYS A 149 -2.17 9.70 -15.72
CA LYS A 149 -2.58 11.10 -15.85
C LYS A 149 -2.15 11.70 -17.19
N HIS A 150 -0.98 11.34 -17.71
CA HIS A 150 -0.55 11.75 -19.05
C HIS A 150 -1.45 11.16 -20.14
N ALA A 151 -1.82 9.87 -20.04
CA ALA A 151 -2.78 9.24 -20.95
C ALA A 151 -4.17 9.89 -20.92
N GLN A 152 -4.68 10.27 -19.74
CA GLN A 152 -5.96 11.00 -19.63
C GLN A 152 -5.88 12.44 -20.18
N THR A 153 -4.72 13.10 -20.06
CA THR A 153 -4.53 14.47 -20.56
C THR A 153 -4.43 14.51 -22.08
N GLU A 154 -3.79 13.52 -22.70
CA GLU A 154 -3.76 13.36 -24.16
C GLU A 154 -5.15 13.07 -24.75
N ILE A 155 -5.96 12.26 -24.07
CA ILE A 155 -7.36 12.01 -24.47
C ILE A 155 -8.18 13.30 -24.34
N GLN A 156 -8.04 14.06 -23.25
CA GLN A 156 -8.75 15.34 -23.08
C GLN A 156 -8.30 16.43 -24.05
N GLN A 157 -7.03 16.46 -24.45
CA GLN A 157 -6.54 17.38 -25.49
C GLN A 157 -7.05 16.99 -26.87
N LYS A 158 -7.04 15.70 -27.24
CA LYS A 158 -7.60 15.21 -28.51
C LYS A 158 -9.11 15.46 -28.64
N PHE A 159 -9.87 15.38 -27.54
CA PHE A 159 -11.29 15.74 -27.53
C PHE A 159 -11.56 17.25 -27.63
N LYS A 160 -10.60 18.11 -27.24
CA LYS A 160 -10.70 19.57 -27.39
C LYS A 160 -10.32 20.05 -28.79
N THR A 161 -9.40 19.37 -29.48
CA THR A 161 -8.97 19.74 -30.84
C THR A 161 -9.94 19.29 -31.94
N ASN A 162 -10.78 18.27 -31.69
CA ASN A 162 -11.81 17.80 -32.64
C ASN A 162 -13.15 18.55 -32.54
N LYS A 163 -13.21 19.63 -31.76
CA LYS A 163 -14.40 20.48 -31.59
C LYS A 163 -14.20 21.92 -32.09
N SER A 164 -13.11 22.18 -32.83
CA SER A 164 -12.84 23.46 -33.48
C SER A 164 -12.87 23.35 -34.99
#